data_AF-A0A699QAU9-F1
#
_entry.id   AF-A0A699QAU9-F1
#
_cell.length_a   1.000
_cell.length_b   1.000
_cell.length_c   1.000
_cell.angle_alpha   90.00
_cell.angle_beta   90.00
_cell.angle_gamma   90.00
#
_symmetry.space_group_name_H-M   'P 1'
#
loop_
_entity.id
_entity.type
_entity.pdbx_description
1 polymer ?
#
loop_
_entity_poly.entity_id
_entity_poly.type
_entity_poly.pdbx_seq_one_letter_code
_entity_poly.pdbx_strand_id
1 'polypeptide(L)'
;HPLEQVIGNPSQSVRTRRQLESDGEMCMFTLTVSRTEPKNIKEALADSAWIKSMQEELHKFDRSEVWELVDRPPCKNVINMKWL
;
A
#
# COMPACT_ATOMS: atom_id res chain seq x y z
N HIS A 1 -14.26 -31.30 -14.91
CA HIS A 1 -12.97 -30.90 -14.32
C HIS A 1 -12.73 -31.73 -13.06
N PRO A 2 -11.56 -32.38 -12.91
CA PRO A 2 -11.22 -33.13 -11.70
C PRO A 2 -11.24 -32.23 -10.46
N LEU A 3 -11.91 -32.67 -9.39
CA LEU A 3 -11.98 -31.92 -8.12
C LEU A 3 -10.63 -31.82 -7.41
N GLU A 4 -9.69 -32.70 -7.74
CA GLU A 4 -8.31 -32.73 -7.24
C GLU A 4 -7.48 -31.51 -7.66
N GLN A 5 -7.94 -30.76 -8.67
CA GLN A 5 -7.25 -29.55 -9.16
C GLN A 5 -7.79 -28.26 -8.51
N VAL A 6 -8.77 -28.35 -7.61
CA VAL A 6 -9.37 -27.18 -6.96
C VAL A 6 -8.56 -26.81 -5.72
N ILE A 7 -7.77 -25.75 -5.81
CA ILE A 7 -7.05 -25.17 -4.66
C ILE A 7 -8.05 -24.33 -3.86
N GLY A 8 -8.66 -24.93 -2.83
CA GLY A 8 -9.60 -24.25 -1.92
C GLY A 8 -10.89 -25.04 -1.69
N ASN A 9 -11.64 -24.69 -0.64
CA ASN A 9 -12.92 -25.36 -0.36
C ASN A 9 -13.99 -24.89 -1.38
N PRO A 10 -14.57 -25.79 -2.19
CA PRO A 10 -15.59 -25.43 -3.19
C PRO A 10 -16.87 -24.83 -2.59
N SER A 11 -17.11 -25.05 -1.29
CA SER A 11 -18.26 -24.52 -0.54
C SER A 11 -17.99 -23.13 0.05
N GLN A 12 -16.76 -22.62 -0.02
CA GLN A 12 -16.45 -21.24 0.40
C GLN A 12 -16.95 -20.25 -0.65
N SER A 13 -17.60 -19.18 -0.19
CA SER A 13 -17.95 -18.06 -1.07
C SER A 13 -16.69 -17.40 -1.60
N VAL A 14 -16.74 -16.92 -2.85
CA VAL A 14 -15.64 -16.17 -3.47
C VAL A 14 -15.48 -14.85 -2.74
N ARG A 15 -14.49 -14.77 -1.83
CA ARG A 15 -14.12 -13.53 -1.16
C ARG A 15 -13.25 -12.71 -2.09
N THR A 16 -13.89 -11.92 -2.95
CA THR A 16 -13.16 -10.95 -3.78
C THR A 16 -12.67 -9.81 -2.89
N ARG A 17 -11.57 -9.15 -3.28
CA ARG A 17 -11.04 -7.97 -2.56
C ARG A 17 -12.12 -6.90 -2.30
N ARG A 18 -13.09 -6.79 -3.22
CA ARG A 18 -14.29 -5.95 -3.14
C ARG A 18 -15.28 -6.29 -2.02
N GLN A 19 -15.32 -7.52 -1.51
CA GLN A 19 -16.23 -7.87 -0.40
C GLN A 19 -15.77 -7.31 0.95
N LEU A 20 -14.53 -6.85 1.07
CA LEU A 20 -14.03 -6.13 2.25
C LEU A 20 -14.33 -4.62 2.19
N GLU A 21 -14.88 -4.15 1.07
CA GLU A 21 -15.19 -2.75 0.80
C GLU A 21 -16.70 -2.53 0.99
N SER A 22 -17.21 -2.62 2.22
CA SER A 22 -18.42 -1.85 2.50
C SER A 22 -18.03 -0.37 2.44
N ASP A 23 -18.81 0.48 1.77
CA ASP A 23 -18.48 1.91 1.61
C ASP A 23 -18.16 2.58 2.97
N GLY A 24 -18.77 2.09 4.06
CA GLY A 24 -18.49 2.54 5.42
C GLY A 24 -17.10 2.17 5.93
N GLU A 25 -16.62 0.94 5.71
CA GLU A 25 -15.28 0.51 6.13
C GLU A 25 -14.19 1.19 5.30
N MET A 26 -14.40 1.33 3.99
CA MET A 26 -13.49 2.08 3.11
C MET A 26 -13.45 3.57 3.49
N CYS A 27 -14.60 4.18 3.79
CA CYS A 27 -14.69 5.56 4.25
C CYS A 27 -13.98 5.76 5.59
N MET A 28 -14.18 4.86 6.55
CA MET A 28 -13.48 4.92 7.84
C MET A 28 -11.97 4.73 7.69
N PHE A 29 -11.54 3.84 6.81
CA PHE A 29 -10.12 3.66 6.49
C PHE A 29 -9.52 4.92 5.87
N THR A 30 -10.14 5.47 4.82
CA THR A 30 -9.68 6.70 4.15
C THR A 30 -9.70 7.92 5.07
N LEU A 31 -10.71 8.07 5.92
CA LEU A 31 -10.77 9.11 6.96
C LEU A 31 -9.66 8.95 8.01
N THR A 32 -9.34 7.71 8.38
CA THR A 32 -8.27 7.44 9.34
C THR A 32 -6.92 7.76 8.72
N VAL A 33 -6.65 7.25 7.50
CA VAL A 33 -5.41 7.51 6.75
C VAL A 33 -5.22 9.01 6.52
N SER A 34 -6.23 9.73 6.03
CA SER A 34 -6.15 11.18 5.79
C SER A 34 -5.97 12.01 7.07
N ARG A 35 -6.31 11.46 8.24
CA ARG A 35 -6.07 12.09 9.54
C ARG A 35 -4.66 11.80 10.08
N THR A 36 -4.12 10.62 9.81
CA THR A 36 -2.78 10.20 10.26
C THR A 36 -1.67 10.55 9.28
N GLU A 37 -2.01 10.83 8.02
CA GLU A 37 -1.05 11.24 7.01
C GLU A 37 -0.62 12.70 7.26
N PRO A 38 0.68 12.96 7.42
CA PRO A 38 1.19 14.31 7.60
C PRO A 38 0.94 15.15 6.35
N LYS A 39 0.46 16.39 6.53
CA LYS A 39 0.14 17.28 5.39
C LYS A 39 1.35 18.01 4.84
N ASN A 40 2.44 18.02 5.60
CA ASN A 40 3.68 18.67 5.20
C ASN A 40 4.91 17.92 5.71
N ILE A 41 6.06 18.23 5.11
CA ILE A 41 7.34 17.56 5.38
C ILE A 41 7.76 17.71 6.85
N LYS A 42 7.48 18.86 7.48
CA LYS A 42 7.89 19.09 8.87
C LYS A 42 7.10 18.22 9.85
N GLU A 43 5.80 18.08 9.64
CA GLU A 43 4.94 17.15 10.39
C GLU A 43 5.38 15.70 10.17
N ALA A 44 5.68 15.32 8.93
CA ALA A 44 6.16 13.98 8.61
C ALA A 44 7.48 13.63 9.31
N LEU A 45 8.39 14.59 9.40
CA LEU A 45 9.68 14.42 10.07
C LEU A 45 9.59 14.50 11.61
N ALA A 46 8.48 15.00 12.15
CA ALA A 46 8.23 15.04 13.59
C ALA A 46 7.45 13.82 14.08
N ASP A 47 6.71 13.14 13.20
CA ASP A 47 5.94 11.95 13.53
C ASP A 47 6.80 10.69 13.43
N SER A 48 7.26 10.20 14.59
CA SER A 48 8.04 8.97 14.69
C SER A 48 7.31 7.71 14.18
N ALA A 49 5.99 7.63 14.31
CA ALA A 49 5.21 6.50 13.84
C ALA A 49 5.13 6.52 12.30
N TRP A 50 4.95 7.70 11.72
CA TRP A 50 5.00 7.90 10.27
C TRP A 50 6.38 7.55 9.69
N ILE A 51 7.47 8.05 10.28
CA ILE A 51 8.84 7.74 9.84
C ILE A 51 9.09 6.23 9.86
N LYS A 52 8.71 5.56 10.95
CA LYS A 52 8.86 4.12 11.10
C LYS A 52 8.06 3.36 10.03
N SER A 53 6.81 3.77 9.78
CA SER A 53 5.97 3.17 8.75
C SER A 53 6.58 3.32 7.35
N MET A 54 7.08 4.51 7.01
CA MET A 54 7.74 4.76 5.72
C MET A 54 9.02 3.91 5.56
N GLN A 55 9.80 3.73 6.63
CA GLN A 55 10.98 2.87 6.62
C GLN A 55 10.63 1.39 6.41
N GLU A 56 9.59 0.89 7.10
CA GLU A 56 9.12 -0.48 6.94
C GLU A 56 8.63 -0.74 5.51
N GLU A 57 7.94 0.22 4.89
CA GLU A 57 7.47 0.12 3.52
C GLU A 57 8.61 0.15 2.50
N LEU A 58 9.57 1.08 2.64
CA LEU A 58 10.78 1.13 1.80
C LEU A 58 11.57 -0.18 1.84
N HIS A 59 11.73 -0.75 3.04
CA HIS A 59 12.41 -2.02 3.22
C HIS A 59 11.62 -3.20 2.61
N LYS A 60 10.30 -3.13 2.56
CA LYS A 60 9.47 -4.10 1.82
C LYS A 60 9.69 -3.98 0.31
N PHE A 61 9.86 -2.77 -0.23
CA PHE A 61 10.19 -2.60 -1.65
C PHE A 61 11.55 -3.19 -2.01
N ASP A 62 12.57 -2.94 -1.19
CA ASP A 62 13.91 -3.50 -1.34
C ASP A 62 13.89 -5.04 -1.34
N ARG A 63 13.21 -5.64 -0.36
CA ARG A 63 13.04 -7.10 -0.27
C ARG A 63 12.22 -7.72 -1.40
N SER A 64 11.36 -6.93 -2.03
CA SER A 64 10.50 -7.44 -3.09
C SER A 64 11.24 -7.56 -4.42
N GLU A 65 12.44 -6.97 -4.57
CA GLU A 65 13.22 -6.91 -5.83
C GLU A 65 12.45 -6.36 -7.05
N VAL A 66 11.30 -5.71 -6.82
CA VAL A 66 10.45 -5.12 -7.89
C VAL A 66 10.91 -3.71 -8.27
N TRP A 67 11.65 -3.03 -7.38
CA TRP A 67 12.09 -1.65 -7.56
C TRP A 67 13.59 -1.54 -7.31
N GLU A 68 14.31 -0.92 -8.24
CA GLU A 68 15.73 -0.55 -8.07
C GLU A 68 15.81 0.96 -7.78
N LEU A 69 16.54 1.34 -6.73
CA LEU A 69 16.83 2.74 -6.44
C LEU A 69 17.93 3.22 -7.40
N VAL A 70 17.53 3.87 -8.49
CA VAL A 70 18.46 4.37 -9.50
C VAL A 70 18.64 5.89 -9.34
N ASP A 71 19.88 6.37 -9.48
CA ASP A 71 20.18 7.80 -9.53
C ASP A 71 19.33 8.49 -10.60
N ARG A 72 18.88 9.72 -10.28
CA ARG A 72 18.03 10.50 -11.17
C ARG A 72 18.73 10.70 -12.52
N PRO A 73 18.16 10.21 -13.64
CA PRO A 73 18.77 10.43 -14.94
C PRO A 73 18.72 11.92 -15.31
N PRO A 74 19.80 12.48 -15.88
CA PRO A 74 19.77 13.83 -16.40
C PRO A 74 18.69 13.88 -17.49
N CYS A 75 17.74 14.80 -17.35
CA CYS A 75 16.62 15.03 -18.28
C CYS A 75 15.39 14.11 -18.16
N LYS A 76 15.21 13.33 -17.08
CA LYS A 76 13.91 12.69 -16.79
C LYS A 76 13.16 13.41 -15.66
N ASN A 77 11.85 13.56 -15.85
CA ASN A 77 10.95 13.96 -14.77
C ASN A 77 10.91 12.82 -13.77
N VAL A 78 11.23 13.10 -12.51
CA VAL A 78 10.94 12.18 -11.42
C VAL A 78 9.42 12.02 -11.43
N ILE A 79 8.93 10.82 -11.70
CA ILE A 79 7.51 10.52 -11.53
C ILE A 79 7.28 10.71 -10.03
N ASN A 80 6.61 11.81 -9.67
CA ASN A 80 6.19 12.01 -8.30
C ASN A 80 5.37 10.78 -7.90
N MET A 81 5.82 10.06 -6.87
CA MET A 81 5.01 9.03 -6.24
C MET A 81 3.84 9.75 -5.58
N LYS A 82 2.73 9.83 -6.30
CA LYS A 82 1.46 10.31 -5.77
C LYS A 82 0.77 9.09 -5.21
N TRP A 83 0.89 8.90 -3.91
CA TRP A 83 0.10 7.90 -3.19
C TRP A 83 -1.39 8.27 -3.32
N LEU A 84 -2.23 7.28 -3.62
CA LEU A 84 -3.69 7.41 -3.66
C LEU A 84 -4.27 7.09 -2.29
#